data_AF-A0A927ANT2-F1
#
_entry.id   AF-A0A927ANT2-F1
#
_cell.length_a   1.000
_cell.length_b   1.000
_cell.length_c   1.000
_cell.angle_alpha   90.00
_cell.angle_beta   90.00
_cell.angle_gamma   90.00
#
_symmetry.space_group_name_H-M   'P 1'
#
loop_
_entity.id
_entity.type
_entity.pdbx_description
1 polymer ?
#
loop_
_entity_poly.entity_id
_entity_poly.type
_entity_poly.pdbx_seq_one_letter_code
_entity_poly.pdbx_strand_id
1 'polypeptide(L)' 'METRKKLDEIPPLRRGQSYKPGDIKRWGVERFFEAVIPKTPFTRQFPDFTEEENRRMDELLAESDRGA' A
#
# COMPACT_ATOMS: atom_id res chain seq x y z
N MET A 1 -7.87 -14.94 17.01
CA MET A 1 -6.78 -15.85 16.62
C MET A 1 -5.77 -15.04 15.83
N GLU A 2 -4.57 -14.80 16.34
CA GLU A 2 -3.48 -14.23 15.53
C GLU A 2 -2.89 -15.34 14.66
N THR A 3 -3.29 -15.41 13.39
CA THR A 3 -2.60 -16.25 12.40
C THR A 3 -1.35 -15.50 11.93
N ARG A 4 -0.28 -15.49 12.74
CA ARG A 4 1.02 -15.06 12.25
C ARG A 4 1.47 -16.06 11.20
N LYS A 5 1.41 -15.66 9.92
CA LYS A 5 1.99 -16.45 8.83
C LYS A 5 3.47 -16.67 9.18
N LYS A 6 3.93 -17.92 9.17
CA LYS A 6 5.37 -18.18 9.23
C LYS A 6 5.97 -17.65 7.94
N LEU A 7 6.80 -16.61 8.06
CA LEU A 7 7.60 -16.12 6.94
C LEU A 7 8.71 -17.14 6.63
N ASP A 8 8.86 -17.47 5.36
CA ASP A 8 9.97 -18.29 4.88
C ASP A 8 11.32 -17.62 5.17
N GLU A 9 12.33 -18.42 5.49
CA GLU A 9 13.69 -17.93 5.69
C GLU A 9 14.32 -17.46 4.38
N ILE A 10 15.05 -16.33 4.44
CA ILE A 10 15.77 -15.82 3.27
C ILE A 10 17.12 -16.54 3.19
N PRO A 11 17.42 -17.24 2.09
CA PRO A 11 18.69 -17.93 1.95
C PRO A 11 19.85 -16.92 1.89
N PRO A 12 20.97 -17.17 2.59
CA PRO A 12 22.11 -16.26 2.58
C PRO A 12 22.79 -16.22 1.21
N LEU A 13 23.11 -15.02 0.72
CA LEU A 13 23.88 -14.86 -0.50
C LEU A 13 25.37 -15.09 -0.25
N ARG A 14 26.03 -15.76 -1.19
CA ARG A 14 27.49 -15.81 -1.25
C ARG A 14 28.02 -14.63 -2.07
N ARG A 15 29.31 -14.29 -1.91
CA ARG A 15 29.96 -13.22 -2.68
C ARG A 15 29.73 -13.43 -4.19
N GLY A 16 29.26 -12.38 -4.86
CA GLY A 16 28.99 -12.38 -6.31
C GLY A 16 27.60 -12.88 -6.71
N GLN A 17 26.72 -13.24 -5.76
CA GLN A 17 25.34 -13.60 -6.05
C GLN A 17 24.39 -12.44 -5.75
N SER A 18 23.30 -12.38 -6.52
CA SER A 18 22.17 -11.48 -6.31
C SER A 18 20.87 -12.27 -6.30
N TYR A 19 19.87 -11.78 -5.56
CA TYR A 19 18.53 -12.34 -5.62
C TYR A 19 17.89 -12.06 -6.98
N LYS A 20 17.09 -13.00 -7.47
CA LYS A 20 16.28 -12.75 -8.66
C LYS A 20 15.17 -11.73 -8.32
N PRO A 21 14.65 -10.98 -9.30
CA PRO A 21 13.54 -10.06 -9.05
C PRO A 21 12.32 -10.72 -8.38
N GLY A 22 12.03 -11.99 -8.71
CA GLY A 22 10.95 -12.75 -8.07
C GLY A 22 11.20 -13.04 -6.57
N ASP A 23 12.45 -13.28 -6.20
CA ASP A 23 12.87 -13.49 -4.82
C ASP A 23 12.77 -12.22 -3.98
N ILE A 24 13.14 -11.08 -4.57
CA ILE A 24 13.00 -9.76 -3.94
C ILE A 24 11.53 -9.42 -3.71
N LYS A 25 10.65 -9.70 -4.69
CA LYS A 25 9.21 -9.52 -4.53
C LYS A 25 8.67 -10.42 -3.42
N ARG A 26 8.97 -11.72 -3.46
CA ARG A 26 8.48 -12.66 -2.45
C ARG A 26 8.97 -12.31 -1.05
N TRP A 27 10.29 -12.22 -0.84
CA TRP A 27 10.82 -12.07 0.51
C TRP A 27 10.92 -10.62 0.99
N GLY A 28 11.20 -9.68 0.09
CA GLY A 28 11.31 -8.26 0.44
C GLY A 28 9.95 -7.62 0.65
N VAL A 29 9.05 -7.77 -0.33
CA VAL A 29 7.76 -7.06 -0.32
C VAL A 29 6.80 -7.67 0.70
N GLU A 30 6.71 -9.00 0.81
CA GLU A 30 5.83 -9.63 1.82
C GLU A 30 6.25 -9.30 3.25
N ARG A 31 7.56 -9.36 3.55
CA ARG A 31 8.07 -9.00 4.89
C ARG A 31 7.91 -7.53 5.18
N PHE A 32 8.13 -6.66 4.19
CA PHE A 32 7.89 -5.23 4.34
C PHE A 32 6.43 -4.95 4.67
N PHE A 33 5.50 -5.54 3.92
CA PHE A 33 4.06 -5.41 4.19
C PHE A 33 3.69 -6.00 5.55
N GLU A 34 4.26 -7.13 5.96
CA GLU A 34 4.03 -7.63 7.31
C GLU A 34 4.53 -6.66 8.38
N ALA A 35 5.66 -5.97 8.18
CA ALA A 35 6.17 -5.02 9.14
C ALA A 35 5.36 -3.71 9.21
N VAL A 36 4.85 -3.22 8.07
CA VAL A 36 4.26 -1.88 7.96
C VAL A 36 2.74 -1.86 7.91
N ILE A 37 2.08 -2.96 7.53
CA ILE A 37 0.62 -3.01 7.46
C ILE A 37 0.06 -2.93 8.88
N PRO A 38 -0.88 -1.99 9.14
CA PRO A 38 -1.60 -1.94 10.40
C PRO A 38 -2.24 -3.31 10.71
N LYS A 39 -1.90 -3.89 11.86
CA LYS A 39 -2.44 -5.19 12.29
C LYS A 39 -3.89 -5.13 12.74
N THR A 40 -4.35 -3.93 13.05
CA THR A 40 -5.73 -3.62 13.38
C THR A 40 -6.39 -2.93 12.20
N PRO A 41 -7.72 -3.10 12.02
CA PRO A 41 -8.47 -2.33 11.04
C PRO A 41 -8.17 -0.84 11.23
N PHE A 42 -7.83 -0.16 10.14
CA PHE A 42 -7.64 1.27 10.14
C PHE A 42 -9.02 1.93 10.23
N THR A 43 -9.50 2.16 11.45
CA THR A 43 -10.83 2.74 11.73
C THR A 43 -10.82 4.26 11.75
N ARG A 44 -9.89 4.90 11.00
CA ARG A 44 -9.89 6.36 10.93
C ARG A 44 -11.16 6.78 10.20
N GLN A 45 -12.05 7.43 10.93
CA GLN A 45 -13.14 8.16 10.31
C GLN A 45 -12.51 9.36 9.62
N PHE A 46 -12.59 9.38 8.30
CA PHE A 46 -12.27 10.58 7.55
C PHE A 46 -13.44 11.54 7.73
N PRO A 47 -13.17 12.84 7.91
CA PRO A 47 -14.25 13.82 7.89
C PRO A 47 -14.97 13.73 6.54
N ASP A 48 -16.29 13.87 6.57
CA ASP A 48 -17.05 14.09 5.35
C ASP A 48 -16.57 15.40 4.71
N PHE A 49 -16.58 15.44 3.38
CA PHE A 49 -16.32 16.68 2.66
C PHE A 49 -17.39 17.72 3.03
N THR A 50 -16.94 18.94 3.31
CA THR A 50 -17.83 20.07 3.48
C THR A 50 -18.57 20.39 2.17
N GLU A 51 -19.69 21.09 2.27
CA GLU A 51 -20.45 21.52 1.09
C GLU A 51 -19.64 22.42 0.15
N GLU A 52 -18.72 23.23 0.69
CA GLU A 52 -17.79 24.04 -0.10
C GLU A 52 -16.76 23.19 -0.85
N GLU A 53 -16.20 22.17 -0.21
CA GLU A 53 -15.27 21.23 -0.85
C GLU A 53 -15.96 20.43 -1.96
N ASN A 54 -17.20 19.99 -1.73
CA ASN A 54 -18.00 19.31 -2.75
C ASN A 54 -18.27 20.22 -3.95
N ARG A 55 -18.70 21.47 -3.71
CA ARG A 55 -18.91 22.45 -4.79
C ARG A 55 -17.65 22.69 -5.62
N ARG A 56 -16.49 22.82 -4.96
CA ARG A 56 -15.20 22.99 -5.64
C ARG A 56 -14.83 21.76 -6.46
N MET A 57 -15.11 20.56 -5.96
CA MET A 57 -14.90 19.33 -6.71
C MET A 57 -15.78 19.27 -7.96
N ASP A 58 -17.06 19.65 -7.85
CA ASP A 58 -17.99 19.69 -8.97
C ASP A 58 -17.52 20.67 -10.07
N GLU A 59 -17.00 21.83 -9.68
CA GLU A 59 -16.42 22.81 -10.61
C GLU A 59 -15.21 22.23 -11.36
N LEU A 60 -14.30 21.54 -10.65
CA LEU A 60 -13.13 20.89 -11.24
C LEU A 60 -13.51 19.75 -12.19
N LEU A 61 -14.49 18.94 -11.82
CA LEU A 61 -15.00 17.86 -12.68
C LEU A 61 -15.64 18.44 -13.93
N ALA A 62 -16.46 19.48 -13.79
CA ALA A 62 -17.07 20.17 -14.92
C ALA A 62 -16.05 20.89 -15.82
N GLU A 63 -14.92 21.33 -15.29
CA GLU A 63 -13.79 21.84 -16.07
C GLU A 63 -13.07 20.72 -16.83
N SER A 64 -12.81 19.58 -16.17
CA SER A 64 -12.22 18.39 -16.80
C SER A 64 -13.07 17.83 -17.93
N ASP A 65 -14.39 17.75 -17.74
CA ASP A 65 -15.34 17.27 -18.76
C ASP A 65 -15.45 18.22 -19.97
N ARG A 66 -15.06 19.49 -19.79
CA ARG A 66 -15.06 20.51 -20.86
C ARG A 66 -13.78 20.55 -21.69
N GLY A 67 -12.78 19.71 -21.38
CA GLY A 67 -11.64 19.52 -22.29
C GLY A 67 -10.40 18.91 -21.66
N ALA A 68 -10.40 17.59 -21.56
CA ALA A 68 -9.25 16.75 -21.90
C ALA A 68 -9.39 16.23 -23.34
#